data_AF-A0A8J7WIJ8-F1
#
_entry.id   AF-A0A8J7WIJ8-F1
#
_cell.length_a   1.000
_cell.length_b   1.000
_cell.length_c   1.000
_cell.angle_alpha   90.00
_cell.angle_beta   90.00
_cell.angle_gamma   90.00
#
_symmetry.space_group_name_H-M   'P 1'
#
loop_
_entity.id
_entity.type
_entity.pdbx_description
1 polymer ?
#
loop_
_entity_poly.entity_id
_entity_poly.type
_entity_poly.pdbx_seq_one_letter_code
_entity_poly.pdbx_strand_id
1 'polypeptide(L)' 'MPTGTPGRPKKGIDIIRIEFQRRVEAGEIAENLAAEARALQAWYREAYPRRDCPTTKTIENNLREAWRAGRPRTA' A
#
# COMPACT_ATOMS: atom_id res chain seq x y z
N MET A 1 -3.60 -20.01 -16.82
CA MET A 1 -3.94 -19.23 -15.62
C MET A 1 -2.96 -19.58 -14.51
N PRO A 2 -2.07 -18.68 -14.08
CA PRO A 2 -1.59 -18.82 -12.71
C PRO A 2 -1.41 -17.47 -12.02
N THR A 3 -2.25 -17.13 -11.06
CA THR A 3 -1.87 -16.20 -10.00
C THR A 3 -1.87 -17.00 -8.71
N GLY A 4 -0.65 -17.42 -8.35
CA GLY A 4 -0.37 -18.34 -7.27
C GLY A 4 -0.89 -17.88 -5.91
N THR A 5 -1.18 -18.88 -5.10
CA THR A 5 -1.42 -18.87 -3.65
C THR A 5 -0.86 -17.64 -2.94
N PRO A 6 -1.69 -16.83 -2.24
CA PRO A 6 -1.17 -15.78 -1.38
C PRO A 6 -0.49 -16.45 -0.18
N GLY A 7 0.84 -16.54 -0.23
CA GLY A 7 1.64 -16.97 0.90
C GLY A 7 1.37 -16.06 2.10
N ARG A 8 0.94 -16.66 3.22
CA ARG A 8 0.81 -16.12 4.59
C ARG A 8 0.56 -14.60 4.66
N PRO A 9 -0.63 -14.12 5.10
CA PRO A 9 -0.94 -12.69 5.17
C PRO A 9 0.14 -11.96 5.98
N LYS A 10 1.00 -11.20 5.29
CA LYS A 10 2.13 -10.51 5.90
C LYS A 10 1.58 -9.29 6.62
N LYS A 11 1.39 -9.36 7.94
CA LYS A 11 1.19 -8.19 8.83
C LYS A 11 0.28 -7.08 8.26
N GLY A 12 -0.88 -7.42 7.69
CA GLY A 12 -1.83 -6.43 7.16
C GLY A 12 -1.45 -5.71 5.86
N ILE A 13 -0.34 -6.06 5.21
CA ILE A 13 0.13 -5.43 3.97
C ILE A 13 -0.87 -5.60 2.82
N ASP A 14 -1.57 -6.74 2.76
CA ASP A 14 -2.56 -6.98 1.70
C ASP A 14 -3.72 -5.96 1.78
N ILE A 15 -4.13 -5.60 2.99
CA ILE A 15 -5.17 -4.58 3.22
C ILE A 15 -4.67 -3.21 2.76
N ILE A 16 -3.44 -2.87 3.12
CA ILE A 16 -2.81 -1.60 2.71
C ILE A 16 -2.65 -1.54 1.19
N ARG A 17 -2.33 -2.65 0.52
CA ARG A 17 -2.23 -2.73 -0.94
C ARG A 17 -3.57 -2.49 -1.62
N ILE A 18 -4.65 -3.06 -1.09
CA ILE A 18 -6.00 -2.85 -1.62
C ILE A 18 -6.41 -1.38 -1.49
N GLU A 19 -6.16 -0.77 -0.34
CA GLU A 19 -6.43 0.65 -0.11
C GLU A 19 -5.57 1.56 -1.01
N PHE A 20 -4.29 1.24 -1.17
CA PHE A 20 -3.41 1.95 -2.10
C PHE A 20 -3.94 1.87 -3.54
N GLN A 21 -4.37 0.70 -4.00
CA GLN A 21 -4.91 0.54 -5.34
C GLN A 21 -6.19 1.37 -5.55
N ARG A 22 -7.09 1.39 -4.55
CA ARG A 22 -8.27 2.24 -4.56
C ARG A 22 -7.90 3.73 -4.69
N ARG A 23 -6.89 4.19 -3.96
CA ARG A 23 -6.40 5.58 -4.04
C ARG A 23 -5.80 5.92 -5.39
N VAL A 24 -5.04 4.99 -6.00
CA VAL A 24 -4.52 5.14 -7.36
C VAL A 24 -5.64 5.29 -8.37
N GLU A 25 -6.67 4.45 -8.30
CA GLU A 25 -7.84 4.51 -9.18
C GLU A 25 -8.68 5.77 -8.99
N ALA A 26 -8.78 6.26 -7.75
CA ALA A 26 -9.46 7.52 -7.42
C ALA A 26 -8.62 8.77 -7.73
N GLY A 27 -7.32 8.62 -8.04
CA GLY A 27 -6.39 9.75 -8.17
C GLY A 27 -6.03 10.43 -6.84
N GLU A 28 -6.37 9.83 -5.70
CA GLU A 28 -6.15 10.32 -4.33
C GLU A 28 -4.79 9.86 -3.79
N ILE A 29 -3.75 9.87 -4.62
CA ILE A 29 -2.39 9.49 -4.22
C ILE A 29 -1.63 10.71 -3.69
N ALA A 30 -0.78 10.52 -2.69
CA ALA A 30 0.11 11.58 -2.22
C ALA A 30 1.15 11.99 -3.28
N GLU A 31 1.88 13.09 -3.04
CA GLU A 31 2.91 13.58 -3.96
C GLU A 31 4.12 12.64 -4.10
N ASN A 32 4.38 11.84 -3.06
CA ASN A 32 5.50 10.91 -3.01
C ASN A 32 5.15 9.65 -2.19
N LEU A 33 5.89 8.57 -2.44
CA LEU A 33 5.67 7.27 -1.81
C LEU A 33 5.80 7.30 -0.28
N ALA A 34 6.67 8.16 0.27
CA ALA A 34 6.87 8.28 1.71
C ALA A 34 5.63 8.90 2.40
N ALA A 35 5.06 9.94 1.80
CA ALA A 35 3.83 10.57 2.24
C ALA A 35 2.65 9.58 2.14
N GLU A 36 2.54 8.85 1.04
CA GLU A 36 1.51 7.83 0.84
C GLU A 36 1.63 6.72 1.89
N ALA A 37 2.84 6.21 2.14
CA ALA A 37 3.07 5.18 3.14
C ALA A 37 2.72 5.64 4.56
N ARG A 38 2.93 6.92 4.90
CA ARG A 38 2.51 7.49 6.18
C ARG A 38 0.98 7.60 6.27
N ALA A 39 0.33 8.07 5.21
CA ALA A 39 -1.13 8.17 5.16
C ALA A 39 -1.79 6.79 5.31
N LEU A 40 -1.30 5.79 4.57
CA LEU A 40 -1.77 4.41 4.66
C LEU A 40 -1.51 3.77 6.03
N GLN A 41 -0.37 4.10 6.66
CA GLN A 41 -0.07 3.63 8.01
C GLN A 41 -1.04 4.23 9.05
N ALA A 42 -1.31 5.53 8.96
CA ALA A 42 -2.26 6.21 9.84
C ALA A 42 -3.66 5.63 9.67
N TRP A 43 -4.13 5.53 8.42
CA TRP A 43 -5.39 4.88 8.07
C TRP A 43 -5.49 3.45 8.61
N TYR A 44 -4.43 2.64 8.44
CA TYR A 44 -4.42 1.26 8.93
C TYR A 44 -4.49 1.17 10.46
N ARG A 45 -3.84 2.09 11.18
CA ARG A 45 -3.92 2.16 12.64
C ARG A 45 -5.30 2.54 13.14
N GLU A 46 -5.96 3.45 12.45
CA GLU A 46 -7.33 3.88 12.78
C GLU A 46 -8.35 2.78 12.45
N ALA A 47 -8.22 2.14 11.28
CA ALA A 47 -9.12 1.08 10.83
C ALA A 47 -8.92 -0.24 11.58
N TYR A 48 -7.69 -0.55 12.00
CA TYR A 48 -7.32 -1.81 12.66
C TYR A 48 -6.46 -1.60 13.92
N PRO A 49 -6.99 -0.94 14.97
CA PRO A 49 -6.21 -0.57 16.16
C PRO A 49 -5.70 -1.77 16.96
N ARG A 50 -6.31 -2.95 16.80
CA ARG A 50 -5.94 -4.21 17.50
C ARG A 50 -4.97 -5.09 16.70
N ARG A 51 -4.59 -4.69 15.48
CA ARG A 51 -3.66 -5.45 14.63
C ARG A 51 -2.29 -4.81 14.65
N ASP A 52 -1.26 -5.64 14.52
CA ASP A 52 0.09 -5.16 14.29
C ASP A 52 0.14 -4.34 13.00
N CYS A 53 0.45 -3.06 13.15
CA CYS A 53 0.64 -2.15 12.04
C CYS A 53 2.05 -2.33 11.47
N PRO A 54 2.20 -2.59 10.17
CA PRO A 54 3.51 -2.57 9.54
C PRO A 54 4.12 -1.17 9.62
N THR A 55 5.46 -1.12 9.64
CA THR A 55 6.18 0.16 9.67
C THR A 55 6.05 0.89 8.34
N THR A 56 6.19 2.22 8.34
CA THR A 56 6.21 3.03 7.11
C THR A 56 7.19 2.48 6.09
N LYS A 57 8.41 2.10 6.51
CA LYS A 57 9.44 1.52 5.65
C LYS A 57 9.01 0.18 5.04
N THR A 58 8.29 -0.65 5.81
CA THR A 58 7.73 -1.90 5.29
C THR A 58 6.67 -1.61 4.22
N ILE A 59 5.78 -0.66 4.48
CA ILE A 59 4.74 -0.24 3.53
C ILE A 59 5.40 0.30 2.24
N GLU A 60 6.32 1.24 2.36
CA GLU A 60 7.12 1.81 1.26
C GLU A 60 7.74 0.72 0.39
N ASN A 61 8.48 -0.21 0.99
CA ASN A 61 9.16 -1.27 0.25
C ASN A 61 8.18 -2.19 -0.50
N ASN A 62 7.02 -2.48 0.09
CA ASN A 62 6.02 -3.35 -0.52
C ASN A 62 5.19 -2.63 -1.60
N LEU A 63 5.07 -1.31 -1.53
CA LEU A 63 4.35 -0.49 -2.50
C LEU A 63 5.26 0.07 -3.59
N ARG A 64 6.59 0.03 -3.44
CA ARG A 64 7.55 0.63 -4.38
C ARG A 64 7.36 0.19 -5.83
N GLU A 65 7.12 -1.10 -6.04
CA GLU A 65 6.87 -1.63 -7.39
C GLU A 65 5.51 -1.19 -7.93
N ALA A 66 4.45 -1.27 -7.12
CA ALA A 66 3.10 -0.85 -7.49
C ALA A 66 3.03 0.67 -7.77
N TRP A 67 3.72 1.49 -6.98
CA TRP A 67 3.87 2.92 -7.18
C TRP A 67 4.52 3.26 -8.52
N ARG A 68 5.55 2.50 -8.91
CA ARG A 68 6.21 2.68 -10.21
C ARG A 68 5.33 2.24 -11.38
N ALA A 69 4.48 1.24 -11.17
CA ALA A 69 3.57 0.72 -12.20
C ALA A 69 2.32 1.60 -12.38
N GLY A 70 1.76 2.13 -11.28
CA GLY A 70 0.53 2.93 -11.27
C GLY A 70 0.75 4.41 -11.62
N ARG A 71 1.98 4.91 -11.55
CA ARG A 71 2.29 6.25 -12.06
C ARG A 71 2.42 6.13 -13.59
N PRO A 72 1.58 6.84 -14.39
CA PRO A 72 1.81 6.88 -15.82
C PRO A 72 3.24 7.35 -16.04
N ARG A 73 3.99 6.62 -16.86
CA ARG A 73 5.30 7.07 -17.33
C ARG A 73 5.02 8.40 -18.05
N THR A 74 5.23 9.52 -17.36
CA THR A 74 5.29 10.80 -18.04
C THR A 74 6.50 10.70 -18.95
N ALA A 75 6.22 10.45 -20.23
CA ALA A 75 7.17 10.53 -21.33
C ALA A 75 7.52 12.00 -21.60
#